data_AF-A0A534W4H7-F1
#
_entry.id   AF-A0A534W4H7-F1
#
_cell.length_a   1.000
_cell.length_b   1.000
_cell.length_c   1.000
_cell.angle_alpha   90.00
_cell.angle_beta   90.00
_cell.angle_gamma   90.00
#
_symmetry.space_group_name_H-M   'P 1'
#
loop_
_entity.id
_entity.type
_entity.pdbx_description
1 polymer ?
#
loop_
_entity_poly.entity_id
_entity_poly.type
_entity_poly.pdbx_seq_one_letter_code
_entity_poly.pdbx_strand_id
1 'polypeptide(L)'
;MLGVGHYQVESIRSRATLDGVERVIEISESGTRLLDASGAEHVLTERGALTLGAGGSCRLALAVSVDGEEPGISDRTCSWELKEDVFLLGDGRGDGPRTAYRVRKIGDHLVLDGLRDLGPGDEDLGDATGERIVLLRGTMRGSQSVDRVTEQSRHSDGPNVTQEL
;
A
#
# COMPACT_ATOMS: atom_id res chain seq x y z
N MET A 1 5.37 -17.11 -9.01
CA MET A 1 5.38 -16.10 -10.07
C MET A 1 4.36 -15.04 -9.69
N LEU A 2 4.70 -13.77 -9.84
CA LEU A 2 3.77 -12.65 -9.62
C LEU A 2 2.67 -12.69 -10.69
N GLY A 3 1.46 -12.26 -10.36
CA GLY A 3 0.32 -12.24 -11.31
C GLY A 3 -0.97 -11.82 -10.62
N VAL A 4 -2.10 -11.94 -11.32
CA VAL A 4 -3.43 -11.58 -10.79
C VAL A 4 -3.66 -12.17 -9.39
N GLY A 5 -4.14 -11.34 -8.47
CA GLY A 5 -4.42 -11.73 -7.09
C GLY A 5 -4.26 -10.59 -6.09
N HIS A 6 -4.44 -10.95 -4.83
CA HIS A 6 -4.26 -10.07 -3.68
C HIS A 6 -2.94 -10.39 -2.97
N TYR A 7 -2.20 -9.34 -2.63
CA TYR A 7 -0.91 -9.44 -1.95
C TYR A 7 -0.91 -8.49 -0.76
N GLN A 8 -0.46 -8.99 0.37
CA GLN A 8 -0.10 -8.15 1.50
C GLN A 8 1.26 -7.53 1.23
N VAL A 9 1.40 -6.22 1.45
CA VAL A 9 2.68 -5.51 1.41
C VAL A 9 3.29 -5.60 2.79
N GLU A 10 4.33 -6.42 2.94
CA GLU A 10 5.00 -6.61 4.23
C GLU A 10 6.01 -5.53 4.53
N SER A 11 6.76 -5.12 3.51
CA SER A 11 7.63 -3.97 3.61
C SER A 11 7.73 -3.22 2.29
N ILE A 12 7.98 -1.92 2.42
CA ILE A 12 8.34 -1.05 1.29
C ILE A 12 9.55 -0.22 1.68
N ARG A 13 10.53 -0.18 0.80
CA ARG A 13 11.62 0.76 0.83
C ARG A 13 11.45 1.68 -0.36
N SER A 14 11.23 2.95 -0.12
CA SER A 14 11.00 3.96 -1.16
C SER A 14 11.90 5.16 -0.95
N ARG A 15 12.24 5.84 -2.04
CA ARG A 15 12.80 7.18 -1.96
C ARG A 15 11.67 8.16 -1.68
N ALA A 16 12.01 9.18 -0.90
CA ALA A 16 11.11 10.22 -0.48
C ALA A 16 11.90 11.52 -0.28
N THR A 17 11.28 12.64 -0.61
CA THR A 17 11.81 13.95 -0.23
C THR A 17 11.22 14.33 1.13
N LEU A 18 12.05 14.32 2.17
CA LEU A 18 11.69 14.79 3.50
C LEU A 18 12.47 16.05 3.81
N ASP A 19 11.77 17.14 4.13
CA ASP A 19 12.37 18.45 4.40
C ASP A 19 13.27 18.95 3.25
N GLY A 20 12.89 18.67 2.00
CA GLY A 20 13.68 19.02 0.81
C GLY A 20 14.93 18.16 0.59
N VAL A 21 15.12 17.09 1.38
CA VAL A 21 16.25 16.15 1.25
C VAL A 21 15.74 14.79 0.83
N GLU A 22 16.29 14.25 -0.26
CA GLU A 22 16.01 12.89 -0.71
C GLU A 22 16.58 11.87 0.29
N ARG A 23 15.73 10.96 0.76
CA ARG A 23 16.08 9.90 1.70
C ARG A 23 15.41 8.59 1.29
N VAL A 24 16.08 7.48 1.59
CA VAL A 24 15.49 6.16 1.49
C VAL A 24 14.81 5.85 2.82
N ILE A 25 13.51 5.61 2.77
CA ILE A 25 12.70 5.23 3.93
C ILE A 25 12.35 3.77 3.77
N GLU A 26 12.51 3.00 4.84
CA GLU A 26 12.03 1.63 4.92
C GLU A 26 10.87 1.55 5.92
N ILE A 27 9.79 0.94 5.46
CA ILE A 27 8.59 0.63 6.22
C ILE A 27 8.51 -0.88 6.26
N SER A 28 8.77 -1.50 7.42
CA SER A 28 8.83 -2.97 7.58
C SER A 28 7.92 -3.53 8.66
N GLU A 29 7.39 -2.68 9.55
CA GLU A 29 6.58 -3.08 10.71
C GLU A 29 5.36 -2.18 10.89
N SER A 30 4.29 -2.74 11.45
CA SER A 30 3.18 -1.93 11.97
C SER A 30 3.67 -1.13 13.18
N GLY A 31 3.27 0.13 13.27
CA GLY A 31 3.66 1.05 14.34
C GLY A 31 4.86 1.93 14.02
N THR A 32 5.44 1.83 12.81
CA THR A 32 6.48 2.78 12.37
C THR A 32 5.93 4.21 12.38
N ARG A 33 6.65 5.11 13.07
CA ARG A 33 6.33 6.54 13.18
C ARG A 33 7.14 7.31 12.13
N LEU A 34 6.46 8.12 11.34
CA LEU A 34 7.06 8.99 10.33
C LEU A 34 6.67 10.44 10.62
N LEU A 35 7.59 11.38 10.38
CA LEU A 35 7.29 12.80 10.44
C LEU A 35 7.13 13.34 9.03
N ASP A 36 6.09 14.13 8.79
CA ASP A 36 5.96 14.90 7.56
C ASP A 36 6.72 16.23 7.62
N ALA A 37 6.74 16.94 6.49
CA ALA A 37 7.41 18.24 6.35
C ALA A 37 6.78 19.35 7.25
N SER A 38 5.57 19.13 7.75
CA SER A 38 4.91 20.02 8.73
C SER A 38 5.29 19.68 10.18
N GLY A 39 6.02 18.58 10.40
CA GLY A 39 6.38 18.04 11.70
C GLY A 39 5.27 17.21 12.36
N ALA A 40 4.19 16.90 11.63
CA ALA A 40 3.14 16.03 12.13
C ALA A 40 3.58 14.56 12.04
N GLU A 41 3.13 13.77 13.01
CA GLU A 41 3.54 12.38 13.15
C GLU A 41 2.47 11.41 12.66
N HIS A 42 2.89 10.50 11.79
CA HIS A 42 2.06 9.47 11.17
C HIS A 42 2.47 8.11 11.71
N VAL A 43 1.52 7.40 12.33
CA VAL A 43 1.73 6.03 12.80
C VAL A 43 1.11 5.07 11.80
N LEU A 44 1.93 4.20 11.25
CA LEU A 44 1.49 3.13 10.35
C LEU A 44 0.71 2.07 11.12
N THR A 45 -0.62 2.15 11.15
CA THR A 45 -1.45 1.22 11.93
C THR A 45 -1.60 -0.15 11.28
N GLU A 46 -1.47 -0.24 9.95
CA GLU A 46 -1.60 -1.50 9.19
C GLU A 46 -0.56 -1.60 8.06
N ARG A 47 -0.29 -2.84 7.63
CA ARG A 47 0.52 -3.14 6.44
C ARG A 47 -0.33 -2.93 5.18
N GLY A 48 0.29 -2.47 4.11
CA GLY A 48 -0.41 -2.18 2.85
C GLY A 48 -0.92 -3.43 2.12
N ALA A 49 -1.62 -3.22 1.02
CA ALA A 49 -2.09 -4.25 0.12
C ALA A 49 -1.90 -3.85 -1.35
N LEU A 50 -1.49 -4.82 -2.17
CA LEU A 50 -1.45 -4.71 -3.62
C LEU A 50 -2.45 -5.70 -4.22
N THR A 51 -3.44 -5.19 -4.94
CA THR A 51 -4.40 -6.02 -5.68
C THR A 51 -4.13 -5.87 -7.17
N LEU A 52 -3.78 -6.97 -7.83
CA LEU A 52 -3.50 -7.05 -9.27
C LEU A 52 -4.72 -7.64 -9.97
N GLY A 53 -5.40 -6.83 -10.78
CA GLY A 53 -6.52 -7.24 -11.62
C GLY A 53 -6.09 -7.72 -13.00
N ALA A 54 -6.95 -8.48 -13.66
CA ALA A 54 -6.77 -8.84 -15.06
C ALA A 54 -6.82 -7.59 -15.95
N GLY A 55 -6.08 -7.58 -17.06
CA GLY A 55 -6.02 -6.43 -17.97
C GLY A 55 -5.10 -5.29 -17.51
N GLY A 56 -4.25 -5.53 -16.50
CA GLY A 56 -3.22 -4.58 -16.08
C GLY A 56 -3.70 -3.49 -15.11
N SER A 57 -4.94 -3.55 -14.60
CA SER A 57 -5.37 -2.66 -13.51
C SER A 57 -4.81 -3.14 -12.16
N CYS A 58 -4.42 -2.23 -11.28
CA CYS A 58 -4.14 -2.56 -9.89
C CYS A 58 -4.66 -1.50 -8.91
N ARG A 59 -4.68 -1.86 -7.63
CA ARG A 59 -4.89 -0.96 -6.50
C ARG A 59 -3.79 -1.20 -5.49
N LEU A 60 -3.07 -0.15 -5.12
CA LEU A 60 -2.04 -0.16 -4.11
C LEU A 60 -2.51 0.70 -2.95
N ALA A 61 -2.82 0.05 -1.84
CA ALA A 61 -3.14 0.69 -0.57
C ALA A 61 -1.91 0.59 0.34
N LEU A 62 -1.38 1.71 0.79
CA LEU A 62 -0.30 1.82 1.74
C LEU A 62 -0.79 2.69 2.89
N ALA A 63 -0.58 2.23 4.13
CA ALA A 63 -0.94 3.04 5.30
C ALA A 63 -0.14 4.35 5.36
N VAL A 64 1.01 4.43 4.68
CA VAL A 64 1.70 5.68 4.32
C VAL A 64 2.34 5.51 2.93
N SER A 65 2.02 6.38 1.97
CA SER A 65 2.89 6.66 0.81
C SER A 65 3.67 7.93 1.06
N VAL A 66 4.82 8.00 0.41
CA VAL A 66 5.73 9.13 0.44
C VAL A 66 5.96 9.58 -1.01
N ASP A 67 4.87 9.77 -1.75
CA ASP A 67 4.96 10.42 -3.05
C ASP A 67 5.04 11.93 -2.84
N GLY A 68 6.04 12.56 -3.42
CA GLY A 68 6.10 14.02 -3.53
C GLY A 68 6.73 14.71 -2.34
N GLU A 69 6.12 14.71 -1.15
CA GLU A 69 6.60 15.57 -0.04
C GLU A 69 6.00 15.28 1.36
N GLU A 70 4.87 14.56 1.49
CA GLU A 70 4.22 14.34 2.79
C GLU A 70 3.80 12.87 3.00
N PRO A 71 4.26 12.20 4.08
CA PRO A 71 3.72 10.90 4.47
C PRO A 71 2.23 10.98 4.77
N GLY A 72 1.42 10.19 4.08
CA GLY A 72 -0.01 10.03 4.33
C GLY A 72 -0.57 8.72 3.77
N ILE A 73 -1.77 8.31 4.21
CA ILE A 73 -2.42 7.09 3.70
C ILE A 73 -2.58 7.23 2.19
N SER A 74 -2.07 6.26 1.45
CA SER A 74 -2.23 6.20 0.00
C SER A 74 -3.09 5.03 -0.37
N ASP A 75 -4.14 5.30 -1.09
CA ASP A 75 -4.99 4.29 -1.69
C ASP A 75 -5.19 4.67 -3.14
N ARG A 76 -4.32 4.16 -4.00
CA ARG A 76 -4.22 4.58 -5.38
C ARG A 76 -4.55 3.45 -6.34
N THR A 77 -5.35 3.78 -7.34
CA THR A 77 -5.43 2.99 -8.56
C THR A 77 -4.09 3.11 -9.30
N CYS A 78 -3.60 1.98 -9.78
CA CYS A 78 -2.35 1.86 -10.51
C CYS A 78 -2.54 0.99 -11.75
N SER A 79 -1.54 0.96 -12.61
CA SER A 79 -1.44 0.01 -13.71
C SER A 79 -0.26 -0.92 -13.47
N TRP A 80 -0.35 -2.14 -13.99
CA TRP A 80 0.73 -3.10 -13.90
C TRP A 80 0.89 -3.92 -15.17
N GLU A 81 2.13 -4.32 -15.42
CA GLU A 81 2.49 -5.27 -16.46
C GLU A 81 3.60 -6.17 -15.92
N LEU A 82 3.65 -7.43 -16.38
CA LEU A 82 4.76 -8.32 -16.12
C LEU A 82 5.36 -8.74 -17.46
N LYS A 83 6.57 -8.26 -17.75
CA LYS A 83 7.38 -8.65 -18.90
C LYS A 83 8.49 -9.56 -18.40
N GLU A 84 8.36 -10.86 -18.62
CA GLU A 84 9.30 -11.88 -18.11
C GLU A 84 9.45 -11.82 -16.57
N ASP A 85 10.61 -11.38 -16.06
CA ASP A 85 10.90 -11.18 -14.63
C ASP A 85 10.81 -9.72 -14.20
N VAL A 86 10.41 -8.81 -15.09
CA VAL A 86 10.27 -7.38 -14.82
C VAL A 86 8.81 -7.01 -14.61
N PHE A 87 8.49 -6.56 -13.41
CA PHE A 87 7.20 -5.99 -13.05
C PHE A 87 7.24 -4.48 -13.24
N LEU A 88 6.32 -3.94 -14.03
CA LEU A 88 6.13 -2.51 -14.22
C LEU A 88 4.96 -2.06 -13.36
N LEU A 89 5.16 -1.01 -12.55
CA LEU A 89 4.12 -0.39 -11.75
C LEU A 89 3.96 1.07 -12.18
N GLY A 90 2.78 1.44 -12.67
CA GLY A 90 2.48 2.79 -13.13
C GLY A 90 1.33 3.43 -12.38
N ASP A 91 1.03 4.67 -12.74
CA ASP A 91 -0.20 5.33 -12.31
C ASP A 91 -1.46 4.62 -12.85
N GLY A 92 -2.63 5.03 -12.34
CA GLY A 92 -3.91 4.42 -12.71
C GLY A 92 -4.36 4.69 -14.15
N ARG A 93 -3.73 5.61 -14.87
CA ARG A 93 -4.06 5.91 -16.27
C ARG A 93 -3.27 5.02 -17.24
N GLY A 94 -2.08 4.57 -16.82
CA GLY A 94 -1.23 3.64 -17.58
C GLY A 94 -0.46 4.30 -18.72
N ASP A 95 -0.57 5.61 -18.87
CA ASP A 95 0.14 6.43 -19.85
C ASP A 95 1.25 7.30 -19.22
N GLY A 96 1.29 7.39 -17.89
CA GLY A 96 2.31 8.13 -17.14
C GLY A 96 3.59 7.34 -16.84
N PRO A 97 4.46 7.91 -15.98
CA PRO A 97 5.67 7.25 -15.51
C PRO A 97 5.38 5.91 -14.82
N ARG A 98 6.33 4.98 -14.95
CA ARG A 98 6.28 3.64 -14.37
C ARG A 98 7.62 3.31 -13.72
N THR A 99 7.60 2.62 -12.59
CA THR A 99 8.83 2.07 -12.01
C THR A 99 8.95 0.60 -12.40
N ALA A 100 10.13 0.21 -12.88
CA ALA A 100 10.47 -1.16 -13.22
C ALA A 100 11.12 -1.87 -12.03
N TYR A 101 10.62 -3.06 -11.71
CA TYR A 101 11.12 -3.89 -10.62
C TYR A 101 11.51 -5.28 -11.12
N ARG A 102 12.64 -5.80 -10.66
CA ARG A 102 12.96 -7.22 -10.83
C ARG A 102 12.21 -8.04 -9.79
N VAL A 103 11.49 -9.06 -10.24
CA VAL A 103 10.73 -9.96 -9.37
C VAL A 103 11.59 -11.15 -8.96
N ARG A 104 11.76 -11.34 -7.65
CA ARG A 104 12.43 -12.53 -7.09
C ARG A 104 11.52 -13.24 -6.09
N LYS A 105 11.45 -14.57 -6.17
CA LYS A 105 10.76 -15.37 -5.16
C LYS A 105 11.77 -15.84 -4.11
N ILE A 106 11.51 -15.54 -2.85
CA ILE A 106 12.34 -15.96 -1.71
C ILE A 106 11.43 -16.61 -0.66
N GLY A 107 11.44 -17.95 -0.61
CA GLY A 107 10.45 -18.69 0.17
C GLY A 107 9.03 -18.37 -0.33
N ASP A 108 8.16 -17.91 0.58
CA ASP A 108 6.78 -17.51 0.26
C ASP A 108 6.65 -16.04 -0.17
N HIS A 109 7.74 -15.27 -0.10
CA HIS A 109 7.76 -13.86 -0.44
C HIS A 109 8.06 -13.64 -1.92
N LEU A 110 7.44 -12.61 -2.48
CA LEU A 110 7.84 -11.99 -3.74
C LEU A 110 8.50 -10.66 -3.40
N VAL A 111 9.76 -10.52 -3.79
CA VAL A 111 10.55 -9.30 -3.62
C VAL A 111 10.62 -8.61 -4.96
N LEU A 112 10.19 -7.35 -4.99
CA LEU A 112 10.29 -6.44 -6.13
C LEU A 112 11.45 -5.50 -5.84
N ASP A 113 12.60 -5.68 -6.49
CA ASP A 113 13.75 -4.77 -6.32
C ASP A 113 13.75 -3.75 -7.47
N GLY A 114 13.79 -2.46 -7.14
CA GLY A 114 13.74 -1.37 -8.11
C GLY A 114 14.93 -1.40 -9.06
N LEU A 115 14.66 -1.12 -10.33
CA LEU A 115 15.65 -1.07 -11.40
C LEU A 115 15.82 0.36 -11.93
N ARG A 116 14.71 0.98 -12.37
CA ARG A 116 14.69 2.30 -12.99
C ARG A 116 13.27 2.83 -13.11
N ASP A 117 13.18 4.14 -13.22
CA ASP A 117 11.96 4.85 -13.57
C ASP A 117 11.88 5.04 -15.09
N LEU A 118 10.71 4.77 -15.64
CA LEU A 118 10.44 4.76 -17.07
C LEU A 118 9.34 5.77 -17.39
N GLY A 119 9.55 6.57 -18.42
CA GLY A 119 8.52 7.45 -18.96
C GLY A 119 7.64 6.76 -20.00
N PRO A 120 6.75 7.54 -20.65
CA PRO A 120 6.00 7.06 -21.79
C PRO A 120 6.93 6.52 -22.88
N GLY A 121 6.63 5.32 -23.41
CA GLY A 121 7.46 4.71 -24.45
C GLY A 121 8.77 4.07 -23.98
N ASP A 122 8.89 3.75 -22.68
CA ASP A 122 10.06 3.12 -22.05
C ASP A 122 11.34 4.01 -22.07
N GLU A 123 11.18 5.33 -22.14
CA GLU A 123 12.29 6.29 -21.93
C GLU A 123 12.83 6.18 -20.49
N ASP A 124 14.14 6.29 -20.31
CA ASP A 124 14.77 6.21 -18.99
C ASP A 124 14.67 7.57 -18.28
N LEU A 125 13.94 7.62 -17.17
CA LEU A 125 13.74 8.83 -16.37
C LEU A 125 14.67 8.90 -15.16
N GLY A 126 15.28 7.79 -14.77
CA GLY A 126 16.13 7.77 -13.60
C GLY A 126 16.37 6.38 -13.03
N ASP A 127 17.34 6.33 -12.12
CA ASP A 127 17.65 5.15 -11.34
C ASP A 127 16.58 4.93 -10.27
N ALA A 128 16.10 3.70 -10.07
CA ALA A 128 15.21 3.32 -8.97
C ALA A 128 15.85 2.24 -8.08
N THR A 129 17.16 2.00 -8.24
CA THR A 129 17.91 1.09 -7.39
C THR A 129 17.88 1.60 -5.94
N GLY A 130 17.58 0.68 -5.02
CA GLY A 130 17.34 0.99 -3.61
C GLY A 130 15.86 0.95 -3.22
N GLU A 131 14.94 1.09 -4.18
CA GLU A 131 13.53 0.79 -3.93
C GLU A 131 13.31 -0.71 -3.78
N ARG A 132 12.38 -1.10 -2.91
CA ARG A 132 11.99 -2.48 -2.70
C ARG A 132 10.55 -2.59 -2.23
N ILE A 133 9.82 -3.57 -2.73
CA ILE A 133 8.52 -3.98 -2.17
C ILE A 133 8.58 -5.47 -1.86
N VAL A 134 8.24 -5.86 -0.63
CA VAL A 134 8.11 -7.26 -0.21
C VAL A 134 6.64 -7.60 -0.11
N LEU A 135 6.24 -8.60 -0.88
CA LEU A 135 4.86 -9.05 -1.01
C LEU A 135 4.72 -10.47 -0.48
N LEU A 136 3.68 -10.69 0.31
CA LEU A 136 3.20 -12.01 0.66
C LEU A 136 1.87 -12.24 -0.07
N ARG A 137 1.73 -13.38 -0.75
CA ARG A 137 0.46 -13.68 -1.45
C ARG A 137 -0.64 -13.87 -0.42
N GLY A 138 -1.62 -12.96 -0.45
CA GLY A 138 -2.77 -13.02 0.42
C GLY A 138 -3.76 -14.08 -0.05
N THR A 139 -4.52 -14.63 0.90
CA THR A 139 -5.79 -15.26 0.54
C THR A 139 -6.79 -14.14 0.30
N MET A 140 -7.62 -14.23 -0.75
CA MET A 140 -8.80 -13.35 -0.84
C MET A 140 -9.73 -13.71 0.32
N ARG A 141 -9.46 -13.19 1.52
CA ARG A 141 -10.48 -13.14 2.54
C ARG A 141 -11.46 -12.09 2.07
N GLY A 142 -12.61 -12.58 1.59
CA GLY A 142 -13.73 -11.73 1.21
C GLY A 142 -13.92 -10.66 2.29
N SER A 143 -14.08 -9.42 1.81
CA SER A 143 -14.70 -8.30 2.51
C SER A 143 -15.53 -8.75 3.70
N GLN A 144 -14.92 -8.82 4.89
CA GLN A 144 -15.68 -8.73 6.12
C GLN A 144 -15.94 -7.25 6.29
N SER A 145 -17.17 -6.87 5.99
CA SER A 145 -17.78 -5.65 6.49
C SER A 145 -17.37 -5.47 7.94
N VAL A 146 -16.61 -4.42 8.21
CA VAL A 146 -16.45 -3.90 9.57
C VAL A 146 -17.84 -3.42 9.95
N ASP A 147 -18.62 -4.29 10.59
CA ASP A 147 -19.85 -3.89 11.27
C ASP A 147 -19.47 -2.75 12.19
N ARG A 148 -20.05 -1.58 11.90
CA ARG A 148 -19.88 -0.35 12.66
C ARG A 148 -20.06 -0.69 14.13
N VAL A 149 -19.01 -0.43 14.89
CA VAL A 149 -19.03 -0.32 16.34
C VAL A 149 -20.21 0.59 16.72
N THR A 150 -21.15 -0.01 17.45
CA THR A 150 -22.24 0.64 18.19
C THR A 150 -21.70 1.81 18.99
N GLU A 151 -21.98 3.03 18.55
CA GLU A 151 -21.96 4.20 19.42
C GLU A 151 -23.30 4.28 20.15
N GLN A 152 -23.22 4.09 21.47
CA GLN A 152 -23.73 4.97 22.53
C GLN A 152 -25.16 5.52 22.42
N SER A 153 -25.97 5.71 23.46
CA SER A 153 -25.95 5.45 24.91
C SER A 153 -27.24 6.14 25.43
N ARG A 154 -27.68 5.77 26.65
CA ARG A 154 -28.51 6.55 27.59
C ARG A 154 -30.05 6.44 27.51
N HIS A 155 -30.55 5.72 28.52
CA HIS A 155 -31.57 6.14 29.50
C HIS A 155 -33.00 6.41 29.02
N SER A 156 -33.91 5.58 29.51
CA SER A 156 -35.20 6.02 30.07
C SER A 156 -35.67 4.97 31.08
N ASP A 157 -35.70 5.36 32.36
CA ASP A 157 -36.37 4.66 33.45
C ASP A 157 -37.85 4.41 33.14
N GLY A 158 -38.39 3.26 33.58
CA GLY A 158 -39.84 2.97 33.58
C GLY A 158 -40.16 1.70 34.37
N PRO A 159 -41.15 1.73 35.29
CA PRO A 159 -41.18 0.86 36.46
C PRO A 159 -41.73 -0.55 36.20
N ASN A 160 -41.27 -1.45 37.06
CA ASN A 160 -41.68 -2.84 37.21
C ASN A 160 -43.16 -2.91 37.60
N VAL A 161 -44.01 -3.48 36.74
CA VAL A 161 -45.43 -3.73 37.04
C VAL A 161 -45.59 -5.13 37.62
N THR A 162 -46.30 -5.12 38.74
CA THR A 162 -46.62 -6.15 39.73
C THR A 162 -47.22 -7.43 39.15
N GLN A 163 -46.87 -8.56 39.79
CA GLN A 163 -47.56 -9.85 39.70
C GLN A 163 -49.05 -9.70 40.05
N GLU A 164 -49.93 -10.31 39.25
CA GLU A 164 -51.24 -10.76 39.73
C GLU A 164 -51.34 -12.28 39.61
N LEU A 165 -51.61 -12.87 40.79
CA LEU A 165 -52.34 -14.10 41.15
C LEU A 165 -52.48 -15.25 40.13
#